data_AF-A0A820J722-F1
#
_entry.id   AF-A0A820J722-F1
#
_cell.length_a   1.000
_cell.length_b   1.000
_cell.length_c   1.000
_cell.angle_alpha   90.00
_cell.angle_beta   90.00
_cell.angle_gamma   90.00
#
_symmetry.space_group_name_H-M   'P 1'
#
loop_
_entity.id
_entity.type
_entity.pdbx_description
1 polymer ?
#
loop_
_entity_poly.entity_id
_entity_poly.type
_entity_poly.pdbx_seq_one_letter_code
_entity_poly.pdbx_strand_id
1 'polypeptide(L)' 'MRPVTLFTAQFGDIPLEILVTKAREWGFDGLELGGHLDIHRASTDQSYCQEILSLLAKNNLKL' A
#
# COMPACT_ATOMS: atom_id res chain seq x y z
N MET A 1 10.72 9.59 -15.58
CA MET A 1 10.99 9.88 -14.16
C MET A 1 10.91 8.56 -13.39
N ARG A 2 11.79 8.31 -12.41
CA ARG A 2 11.80 7.07 -11.63
C ARG A 2 10.83 7.23 -10.44
N PRO A 3 9.90 6.29 -10.18
CA PRO A 3 8.98 6.39 -9.07
C PRO A 3 9.72 6.34 -7.73
N VAL A 4 9.29 7.17 -6.79
CA VAL A 4 9.75 7.19 -5.39
C VAL A 4 8.71 6.45 -4.55
N THR A 5 9.10 5.29 -4.01
CA THR A 5 8.21 4.38 -3.27
C THR A 5 8.55 4.41 -1.78
N LEU A 6 7.53 4.45 -0.92
CA LEU A 6 7.69 4.36 0.53
C LEU A 6 7.64 2.90 0.98
N PHE A 7 8.67 2.44 1.67
CA PHE A 7 8.63 1.15 2.37
C PHE A 7 7.84 1.28 3.67
N THR A 8 6.85 0.39 3.88
CA THR A 8 5.85 0.60 4.93
C THR A 8 6.15 -0.09 6.26
N ALA A 9 7.22 -0.88 6.39
CA ALA A 9 7.48 -1.63 7.63
C ALA A 9 7.66 -0.73 8.87
N GLN A 10 8.19 0.48 8.71
CA GLN A 10 8.35 1.46 9.79
C GLN A 10 7.02 2.04 10.30
N PHE A 11 5.93 1.84 9.57
CA PHE A 11 4.60 2.42 9.85
C PHE A 11 3.57 1.34 10.20
N GLY A 12 3.98 0.16 10.66
CA GLY A 12 3.08 -0.97 10.94
C GLY A 12 2.05 -0.72 12.05
N ASP A 13 2.20 0.35 12.81
CA ASP A 13 1.22 0.85 13.78
C ASP A 13 0.10 1.69 13.14
N ILE A 14 0.24 2.08 11.87
CA ILE A 14 -0.73 2.88 11.12
C ILE A 14 -1.53 1.95 10.18
N PRO A 15 -2.88 1.95 10.24
CA PRO A 15 -3.69 1.23 9.26
C PRO A 15 -3.38 1.65 7.81
N LEU A 16 -3.38 0.68 6.88
CA LEU A 16 -3.02 0.92 5.48
C LEU A 16 -3.90 2.00 4.84
N GLU A 17 -5.20 2.03 5.15
CA GLU A 17 -6.17 3.00 4.66
C GLU A 17 -5.82 4.44 5.05
N ILE A 18 -5.16 4.61 6.20
CA ILE A 18 -4.66 5.91 6.66
C ILE A 18 -3.32 6.22 6.00
N LEU A 19 -2.41 5.24 5.92
CA LEU A 19 -1.07 5.42 5.37
C LEU A 19 -1.09 5.78 3.88
N VAL A 20 -2.01 5.23 3.07
CA VAL A 20 -2.12 5.57 1.64
C VAL A 20 -2.45 7.04 1.41
N THR A 21 -3.32 7.63 2.22
CA THR A 21 -3.67 9.05 2.12
C THR A 21 -2.45 9.90 2.46
N LYS A 22 -1.74 9.57 3.56
CA LYS A 22 -0.53 10.27 3.99
C LYS A 22 0.59 10.19 2.96
N ALA A 23 0.87 8.99 2.43
CA ALA A 23 1.92 8.78 1.44
C ALA A 23 1.68 9.61 0.17
N ARG A 24 0.42 9.74 -0.26
CA ARG A 24 0.05 10.59 -1.39
C ARG A 24 0.24 12.08 -1.10
N GLU A 25 -0.11 12.53 0.11
CA GLU A 25 0.11 13.92 0.57
C GLU A 25 1.60 14.26 0.69
N TRP A 26 2.42 13.29 1.10
CA TRP A 26 3.89 13.45 1.18
C TRP A 26 4.58 13.42 -0.19
N GLY A 27 3.86 13.06 -1.25
CA GLY A 27 4.37 13.07 -2.62
C GLY A 27 5.05 11.77 -3.06
N PHE A 28 4.81 10.65 -2.38
CA PHE A 28 5.26 9.34 -2.87
C PHE A 28 4.43 8.88 -4.08
N ASP A 29 5.08 8.12 -4.96
CA ASP A 29 4.46 7.53 -6.16
C ASP A 29 3.88 6.13 -5.89
N GLY A 30 4.29 5.48 -4.80
CA GLY A 30 3.87 4.13 -4.46
C GLY A 30 4.25 3.67 -3.07
N LEU A 31 3.81 2.47 -2.71
CA LEU A 31 4.09 1.80 -1.44
C LEU A 31 4.68 0.40 -1.66
N GLU A 32 5.75 0.10 -0.94
CA GLU A 32 6.27 -1.27 -0.79
C GLU A 32 5.76 -1.84 0.54
N LEU A 33 4.87 -2.84 0.47
CA LEU A 33 4.09 -3.33 1.62
C LEU A 33 4.90 -4.27 2.53
N GLY A 34 5.68 -3.71 3.44
CA GLY A 34 6.55 -4.45 4.37
C GLY A 34 5.92 -4.93 5.68
N GLY A 35 4.63 -4.70 5.89
CA GLY A 35 3.92 -5.09 7.12
C GLY A 35 2.40 -4.88 7.10
N HIS A 36 1.86 -4.51 5.93
CA HIS A 36 0.45 -4.16 5.74
C HIS A 36 -0.31 -5.18 4.89
N LEU A 37 0.36 -6.27 4.51
CA LEU A 37 -0.22 -7.35 3.70
C LEU A 37 -0.35 -8.61 4.55
N ASP A 38 -1.56 -9.15 4.65
CA ASP A 38 -1.79 -10.49 5.17
C ASP A 38 -1.40 -11.52 4.10
N ILE A 39 -0.23 -12.14 4.29
CA ILE A 39 0.37 -13.07 3.32
C ILE A 39 -0.48 -14.33 3.15
N HIS A 40 -1.07 -14.83 4.24
CA HIS A 40 -1.89 -16.04 4.20
C HIS A 40 -3.16 -15.79 3.40
N ARG A 41 -3.84 -14.67 3.66
CA ARG A 41 -5.01 -14.27 2.89
C ARG A 41 -4.65 -14.00 1.43
N ALA A 42 -3.59 -13.23 1.17
CA ALA A 42 -3.11 -12.96 -0.20
C ALA A 42 -2.81 -14.24 -1.00
N SER A 43 -2.36 -15.31 -0.34
CA SER A 43 -2.05 -16.58 -1.01
C SER A 43 -3.28 -17.38 -1.48
N THR A 44 -4.47 -17.09 -0.95
CA THR A 44 -5.68 -17.88 -1.18
C THR A 44 -6.91 -17.07 -1.61
N ASP A 45 -6.89 -15.75 -1.39
CA ASP A 45 -7.98 -14.83 -1.67
C ASP A 45 -7.51 -13.77 -2.69
N GLN A 46 -7.81 -14.03 -3.96
CA GLN A 46 -7.50 -13.10 -5.04
C GLN A 46 -8.24 -11.76 -4.90
N SER A 47 -9.43 -11.77 -4.29
CA SER A 47 -10.24 -10.56 -4.09
C SER A 47 -9.60 -9.62 -3.09
N TYR A 48 -8.97 -10.15 -2.02
CA TYR A 48 -8.16 -9.37 -1.10
C TYR A 48 -7.02 -8.63 -1.81
N CYS A 49 -6.28 -9.30 -2.69
CA CYS A 49 -5.23 -8.65 -3.48
C CYS A 49 -5.80 -7.52 -4.36
N GLN A 50 -6.98 -7.72 -4.95
CA GLN A 50 -7.65 -6.69 -5.75
C GLN A 50 -8.17 -5.53 -4.90
N GLU A 51 -8.61 -5.75 -3.67
CA GLU A 51 -8.98 -4.70 -2.71
C GLU A 51 -7.78 -3.81 -2.40
N ILE A 52 -6.61 -4.42 -2.10
CA ILE A 52 -5.36 -3.69 -1.84
C ILE A 52 -4.93 -2.86 -3.06
N LEU A 53 -4.91 -3.47 -4.26
CA LEU A 53 -4.56 -2.77 -5.49
C LEU A 53 -5.54 -1.62 -5.79
N SER A 54 -6.83 -1.83 -5.55
CA SER A 54 -7.85 -0.80 -5.72
C SER A 54 -7.68 0.35 -4.72
N LEU A 55 -7.30 0.05 -3.48
CA LEU A 55 -7.01 1.05 -2.45
C LEU A 55 -5.83 1.95 -2.84
N LEU A 56 -4.74 1.36 -3.33
CA LEU A 56 -3.58 2.10 -3.83
C LEU A 56 -3.94 2.95 -5.05
N ALA A 57 -4.63 2.37 -6.04
CA ALA A 57 -5.03 3.06 -7.26
C ALA A 57 -5.96 4.25 -7.01
N LYS A 58 -6.92 4.12 -6.08
CA LYS A 58 -7.79 5.24 -5.64
C LYS A 58 -6.99 6.43 -5.10
N ASN A 59 -5.82 6.19 -4.54
CA ASN A 59 -4.92 7.22 -4.01
C ASN A 59 -3.82 7.62 -5.01
N ASN A 60 -3.89 7.18 -6.27
CA ASN A 60 -2.85 7.36 -7.28
C ASN A 60 -1.47 6.84 -6.85
N LEU A 61 -1.45 5.79 -6.03
CA LEU A 61 -0.23 5.10 -5.60
C LEU A 61 -0.08 3.79 -6.38
N LYS A 62 1.17 3.43 -6.65
CA LYS A 62 1.55 2.13 -7.22
C LYS A 62 1.99 1.17 -6.12
N LEU A 63 1.82 -0.12 -6.37
CA LEU A 63 2.51 -1.17 -5.61
C LEU A 63 3.92 -1.34 -6.18
#